data_AF-A0A2V7A8M3-F1
#
_entry.id   AF-A0A2V7A8M3-F1
#
_cell.length_a   1.000
_cell.length_b   1.000
_cell.length_c   1.000
_cell.angle_alpha   90.00
_cell.angle_beta   90.00
_cell.angle_gamma   90.00
#
_symmetry.space_group_name_H-M   'P 1'
#
loop_
_entity.id
_entity.type
_entity.pdbx_description
1 polymer ?
#
loop_
_entity_poly.entity_id
_entity_poly.type
_entity_poly.pdbx_seq_one_letter_code
_entity_poly.pdbx_strand_id
1 'polypeptide(L)' 'ERRIGSVDTVVLAAGSRSTDSLYRALKGKVPELYAAGDCVAPRGVHQAILDGTRVARAI' A
#
# COMPACT_ATOMS: atom_id res chain seq x y z
N GLU A 1 21.08 8.88 25.72
CA GLU A 1 21.10 8.83 24.24
C GLU A 1 22.08 7.74 23.81
N ARG A 2 21.72 6.87 22.85
CA ARG A 2 22.60 5.80 22.37
C ARG A 2 23.19 6.23 21.04
N ARG A 3 24.52 6.32 20.95
CA ARG A 3 25.24 6.67 19.70
C ARG A 3 25.73 5.40 19.02
N ILE A 4 25.60 5.36 17.70
CA ILE A 4 26.21 4.33 16.84
C ILE A 4 27.50 4.94 16.28
N GLY A 5 28.58 4.15 16.21
CA GLY A 5 29.88 4.59 15.70
C GLY A 5 29.90 4.87 14.20
N SER A 6 31.09 5.00 13.61
CA SER A 6 31.25 5.23 12.17
C SER A 6 30.62 4.08 11.37
N VAL A 7 29.66 4.42 10.51
CA VAL A 7 29.06 3.50 9.53
C VAL A 7 29.23 4.12 8.15
N ASP A 8 29.56 3.30 7.15
CA ASP A 8 29.70 3.76 5.77
C ASP A 8 28.34 4.03 5.12
N THR A 9 27.28 3.34 5.57
CA THR A 9 25.94 3.44 5.01
C THR A 9 24.87 3.13 6.02
N VAL A 10 23.74 3.83 5.91
CA VAL A 10 22.51 3.58 6.66
C VAL A 10 21.41 3.20 5.68
N VAL A 11 20.77 2.04 5.90
CA VAL A 11 19.60 1.60 5.14
C VAL A 11 18.34 1.87 5.95
N LEU A 12 17.42 2.66 5.39
CA LEU A 12 16.14 2.95 6.01
C LEU A 12 15.09 1.94 5.57
N ALA A 13 14.78 0.98 6.43
CA ALA A 13 13.66 0.04 6.28
C ALA A 13 12.42 0.51 7.06
N ALA A 14 11.99 1.75 6.85
CA ALA A 14 10.98 2.43 7.66
C ALA A 14 9.52 2.13 7.28
N GLY A 15 9.29 1.06 6.50
CA GLY A 15 7.98 0.68 5.99
C GLY A 15 7.62 1.34 4.65
N SER A 16 6.36 1.17 4.25
CA SER A 16 5.86 1.52 2.92
C SER A 16 4.77 2.60 3.00
N ARG A 17 4.51 3.28 1.87
CA ARG A 17 3.43 4.24 1.69
C ARG A 17 2.51 3.79 0.55
N SER A 18 1.20 3.94 0.72
CA SER A 18 0.24 3.64 -0.34
C SER A 18 0.51 4.48 -1.59
N THR A 19 0.43 3.84 -2.75
CA THR A 19 0.41 4.52 -4.06
C THR A 19 -1.02 4.48 -4.59
N ASP A 20 -1.81 5.51 -4.30
CA ASP A 20 -3.25 5.57 -4.57
C ASP A 20 -3.68 6.76 -5.45
N SER A 21 -2.71 7.42 -6.11
CA SER A 21 -2.94 8.63 -6.91
C SER A 21 -3.94 8.41 -8.06
N LEU A 22 -3.82 7.28 -8.77
CA LEU A 22 -4.73 6.93 -9.87
C LEU A 22 -6.16 6.70 -9.35
N TYR A 23 -6.31 5.99 -8.23
CA TYR A 23 -7.63 5.76 -7.62
C TYR A 23 -8.29 7.10 -7.26
N ARG A 24 -7.55 8.01 -6.61
CA ARG A 24 -8.06 9.35 -6.29
C ARG A 24 -8.43 10.15 -7.53
N ALA A 25 -7.64 10.04 -8.60
CA ALA A 25 -7.90 10.75 -9.86
C ALA A 25 -9.17 10.26 -10.58
N LEU A 26 -9.53 8.99 -10.43
CA LEU A 26 -10.70 8.35 -11.05
C LEU A 26 -11.96 8.35 -10.17
N LYS A 27 -11.82 8.60 -8.86
CA LYS A 27 -12.93 8.57 -7.90
C LYS A 27 -14.05 9.52 -8.34
N GLY A 28 -15.26 8.96 -8.54
CA GLY A 28 -16.44 9.69 -8.98
C GLY A 28 -16.50 10.00 -10.49
N LYS A 29 -15.54 9.51 -11.29
CA LYS A 29 -15.50 9.72 -12.75
C LYS A 29 -15.87 8.50 -13.59
N VAL A 30 -15.98 7.33 -12.97
CA VAL A 30 -16.32 6.07 -13.63
C VAL A 30 -17.47 5.40 -12.89
N PRO A 31 -18.29 4.56 -13.57
CA PRO A 31 -19.43 3.89 -12.94
C PRO A 31 -19.02 2.98 -11.77
N GLU A 32 -17.88 2.31 -11.88
CA GLU A 32 -17.34 1.40 -10.87
C GLU A 32 -15.84 1.62 -10.69
N LEU A 33 -15.39 1.68 -9.45
CA LEU A 33 -13.98 1.86 -9.11
C LEU A 33 -13.64 1.14 -7.81
N TYR A 34 -12.67 0.24 -7.86
CA TYR A 34 -12.22 -0.56 -6.72
C TYR A 34 -10.73 -0.33 -6.45
N ALA A 35 -10.33 -0.43 -5.19
CA ALA A 35 -8.93 -0.47 -4.76
C ALA A 35 -8.71 -1.73 -3.92
N ALA A 36 -7.57 -2.39 -4.12
CA ALA A 36 -7.19 -3.59 -3.38
C ALA A 36 -5.66 -3.65 -3.22
N GLY A 37 -5.21 -4.26 -2.12
CA GLY A 37 -3.78 -4.39 -1.82
C GLY A 37 -3.16 -3.13 -1.22
N ASP A 38 -1.85 -2.98 -1.41
CA ASP A 38 -1.07 -1.96 -0.70
C ASP A 38 -1.44 -0.51 -1.09
N CYS A 39 -2.11 -0.31 -2.23
CA CYS A 39 -2.67 1.00 -2.57
C CYS A 39 -3.80 1.42 -1.62
N VAL A 40 -4.46 0.47 -0.94
CA VAL A 40 -5.42 0.75 0.14
C VAL A 40 -4.66 1.00 1.44
N ALA A 41 -3.81 0.07 1.84
CA ALA A 41 -2.87 0.24 2.96
C ALA A 41 -1.73 -0.77 2.85
N PRO A 42 -0.45 -0.39 3.01
CA PRO A 42 0.66 -1.30 2.89
C PRO A 42 0.67 -2.29 4.05
N ARG A 43 0.59 -3.58 3.75
CA ARG A 43 0.52 -4.67 4.75
C ARG A 43 1.25 -5.90 4.21
N GLY A 44 1.00 -7.08 4.80
CA GLY A 44 1.53 -8.35 4.30
C GLY A 44 0.79 -8.86 3.07
N VAL A 45 1.46 -9.71 2.28
CA VAL A 45 0.95 -10.30 1.04
C VAL A 45 -0.41 -11.00 1.17
N HIS A 46 -0.65 -11.69 2.29
CA HIS A 46 -1.94 -12.34 2.55
C HIS A 46 -3.11 -11.35 2.56
N GLN A 47 -2.88 -10.14 3.08
CA GLN A 47 -3.92 -9.12 3.12
C GLN A 47 -4.19 -8.53 1.74
N ALA A 48 -3.16 -8.40 0.89
CA ALA A 48 -3.36 -7.99 -0.50
C ALA A 48 -4.20 -9.00 -1.29
N ILE A 49 -3.94 -10.30 -1.11
CA ILE A 49 -4.73 -11.38 -1.71
C ILE A 49 -6.18 -11.35 -1.19
N LEU A 50 -6.36 -11.16 0.11
CA LEU A 50 -7.68 -11.11 0.74
C LEU A 50 -8.50 -9.91 0.23
N ASP A 51 -7.89 -8.73 0.13
CA ASP A 51 -8.54 -7.53 -0.38
C ASP A 51 -8.99 -7.74 -1.84
N GLY A 52 -8.13 -8.33 -2.68
CA GLY A 52 -8.49 -8.69 -4.06
C GLY A 52 -9.64 -9.70 -4.14
N THR A 53 -9.59 -10.75 -3.31
CA THR A 53 -10.67 -11.76 -3.22
C THR A 53 -12.00 -11.15 -2.79
N ARG A 54 -11.98 -10.24 -1.81
CA ARG A 54 -13.19 -9.56 -1.33
C ARG A 54 -13.81 -8.68 -2.39
N VAL A 55 -13.01 -7.88 -3.10
CA VAL A 55 -13.49 -7.06 -4.23
C VAL A 55 -14.11 -7.95 -5.30
N ALA A 56 -13.40 -9.00 -5.73
CA ALA A 56 -13.88 -9.88 -6.80
C ALA A 56 -15.18 -10.64 -6.45
N ARG A 57 -15.43 -10.97 -5.18
CA ARG A 57 -16.67 -11.63 -4.73
C ARG A 57 -17.84 -10.67 -4.49
N ALA A 58 -17.60 -9.37 -4.54
CA ALA A 58 -18.61 -8.32 -4.35
C ALA A 58 -19.11 -7.74 -5.68
N ILE A 59 -18.55 -8.18 -6.80
CA ILE A 59 -18.98 -7.93 -8.17
C ILE A 59 -19.84 -9.11 -8.62
#